data_AF-A0A7X7FLT9-F1
#
_entry.id   AF-A0A7X7FLT9-F1
#
_cell.length_a   1.000
_cell.length_b   1.000
_cell.length_c   1.000
_cell.angle_alpha   90.00
_cell.angle_beta   90.00
_cell.angle_gamma   90.00
#
_symmetry.space_group_name_H-M   'P 1'
#
loop_
_entity.id
_entity.type
_entity.pdbx_description
1 polymer ?
#
loop_
_entity_poly.entity_id
_entity_poly.type
_entity_poly.pdbx_seq_one_letter_code
_entity_poly.pdbx_strand_id
1 'polypeptide(L)'
;TQVGLTLIAQSGGKLKFDETKFREAFEQDPDAVNELFTRIVKDEKGKSVQVGVAGQLDQLLSRLTSSVDGTLTLRNKTLQDEIDQYIKRQEELQERIDAKEAQLYAKFYAMETALASLQSQQSALTSLSALVSSATA
;
A
#
# COMPACT_ATOMS: atom_id res chain seq x y z
N THR A 1 36.75 -4.54 -15.60
CA THR A 1 36.66 -3.09 -15.29
C THR A 1 37.63 -2.31 -16.17
N GLN A 2 37.52 -2.44 -17.50
CA GLN A 2 38.57 -2.01 -18.43
C GLN A 2 38.43 -0.56 -18.96
N VAL A 3 37.32 0.15 -18.68
CA VAL A 3 37.06 1.50 -19.24
C VAL A 3 36.51 2.48 -18.18
N GLY A 4 36.99 2.38 -16.93
CA GLY A 4 36.62 3.34 -15.87
C GLY A 4 35.18 3.24 -15.32
N LEU A 5 34.38 2.30 -15.79
CA LEU A 5 33.01 2.06 -15.32
C LEU A 5 32.95 0.90 -14.33
N THR A 6 32.46 1.17 -13.12
CA THR A 6 32.21 0.14 -12.10
C THR A 6 30.76 0.19 -11.64
N LEU A 7 30.06 -0.93 -11.79
CA LEU A 7 28.73 -1.17 -11.24
C LEU A 7 28.88 -1.63 -9.79
N ILE A 8 28.46 -0.80 -8.84
CA ILE A 8 28.45 -1.15 -7.43
C ILE A 8 27.10 -1.81 -7.13
N ALA A 9 27.02 -3.13 -7.34
CA ALA A 9 25.79 -3.90 -7.16
C ALA A 9 25.27 -3.90 -5.70
N GLN A 10 26.11 -3.55 -4.72
CA GLN A 10 25.77 -3.63 -3.29
C GLN A 10 25.10 -2.37 -2.70
N SER A 11 24.85 -1.31 -3.47
CA SER A 11 24.34 -0.04 -2.90
C SER A 11 23.31 0.67 -3.78
N GLY A 12 22.31 -0.07 -4.27
CA GLY A 12 21.16 0.52 -4.95
C GLY A 12 21.42 1.00 -6.38
N GLY A 13 22.30 0.32 -7.13
CA GLY A 13 22.50 0.59 -8.55
C GLY A 13 23.27 1.87 -8.86
N LYS A 14 24.25 2.24 -8.02
CA LYS A 14 25.11 3.39 -8.29
C LYS A 14 26.19 3.01 -9.31
N LEU A 15 26.29 3.81 -10.36
CA LEU A 15 27.32 3.71 -11.38
C LEU A 15 28.41 4.74 -11.07
N LYS A 16 29.64 4.26 -10.81
CA LYS A 16 30.80 5.13 -10.59
C LYS A 16 31.58 5.24 -11.89
N PHE A 17 31.75 6.47 -12.36
CA PHE A 17 32.53 6.80 -13.55
C PHE A 17 33.87 7.42 -13.14
N ASP A 18 34.96 6.86 -13.65
CA ASP A 18 36.32 7.36 -13.47
C ASP A 18 36.79 7.97 -14.80
N GLU A 19 36.69 9.31 -14.91
CA GLU A 19 36.98 10.07 -16.13
C GLU A 19 38.43 9.91 -16.58
N THR A 20 39.37 9.88 -15.65
CA THR A 20 40.81 9.77 -15.96
C THR A 20 41.11 8.45 -16.65
N LYS A 21 40.62 7.33 -16.10
CA LYS A 21 40.80 6.00 -16.71
C LYS A 21 40.04 5.84 -18.02
N PHE A 22 38.89 6.50 -18.15
CA PHE A 22 38.13 6.52 -19.39
C PHE A 22 38.91 7.24 -20.49
N ARG A 23 39.46 8.43 -20.18
CA ARG A 23 40.23 9.24 -21.14
C ARG A 23 41.51 8.52 -21.57
N GLU A 24 42.24 7.90 -20.64
CA GLU A 24 43.42 7.10 -20.96
C GLU A 24 43.09 5.91 -21.88
N ALA A 25 42.00 5.19 -21.61
CA ALA A 25 41.55 4.09 -22.46
C ALA A 25 41.09 4.57 -23.85
N PHE A 26 40.44 5.73 -23.92
CA PHE A 26 39.97 6.32 -25.18
C PHE A 26 41.13 6.86 -26.04
N GLU A 27 42.16 7.43 -25.42
CA GLU A 27 43.36 7.91 -26.14
C GLU A 27 44.21 6.75 -26.66
N GLN A 28 44.21 5.61 -25.97
CA GLN A 28 44.95 4.41 -26.39
C GLN A 28 44.21 3.62 -27.49
N ASP A 29 42.89 3.45 -27.37
CA ASP A 29 42.10 2.70 -28.35
C ASP A 29 40.64 3.21 -28.40
N PRO A 30 40.37 4.24 -29.22
CA PRO A 30 39.02 4.80 -29.38
C PRO A 30 38.01 3.77 -29.91
N ASP A 31 38.46 2.86 -30.76
CA ASP A 31 37.60 1.87 -31.42
C ASP A 31 37.17 0.77 -30.45
N ALA A 32 38.07 0.29 -29.59
CA ALA A 32 37.74 -0.67 -28.54
C ALA A 32 36.79 -0.08 -27.49
N VAL A 33 36.92 1.21 -27.16
CA VAL A 33 35.97 1.90 -26.28
C VAL A 33 34.60 1.98 -26.95
N ASN A 34 34.53 2.44 -28.20
CA ASN A 34 33.26 2.48 -28.95
C ASN A 34 32.63 1.10 -29.05
N GLU A 35 33.41 0.05 -29.33
CA GLU A 35 32.92 -1.32 -29.36
C GLU A 35 32.35 -1.72 -27.99
N LEU A 36 33.00 -1.41 -26.87
CA LEU A 36 32.47 -1.75 -25.53
C LEU A 36 31.09 -1.13 -25.24
N PHE A 37 30.86 0.11 -25.67
CA PHE A 37 29.57 0.78 -25.46
C PHE A 37 28.51 0.35 -26.48
N THR A 38 28.91 0.11 -27.72
CA THR A 38 27.99 -0.13 -28.84
C THR A 38 27.85 -1.59 -29.23
N ARG A 39 28.61 -2.52 -28.60
CA ARG A 39 28.70 -3.94 -29.01
C ARG A 39 27.33 -4.53 -29.28
N ILE A 40 27.14 -4.98 -30.51
CA ILE A 40 25.94 -5.70 -30.95
C ILE A 40 26.33 -7.16 -31.17
N VAL A 41 25.69 -8.06 -30.44
CA VAL A 41 25.84 -9.51 -30.63
C VAL A 41 24.55 -10.03 -31.26
N LYS A 42 24.67 -10.89 -32.26
CA LYS A 42 23.50 -11.59 -32.80
C LYS A 42 23.20 -12.78 -31.91
N ASP A 43 21.99 -12.84 -31.37
CA ASP A 43 21.48 -13.99 -30.63
C ASP A 43 21.34 -15.21 -31.58
N GLU A 44 21.18 -16.42 -31.03
CA GLU A 44 21.02 -17.69 -31.78
C GLU A 44 19.85 -17.65 -32.79
N LYS A 45 18.92 -16.71 -32.62
CA LYS A 45 17.78 -16.44 -33.51
C LYS A 45 18.03 -15.35 -34.56
N GLY A 46 19.27 -14.88 -34.71
CA GLY A 46 19.66 -13.85 -35.69
C GLY A 46 19.23 -12.43 -35.35
N LYS A 47 18.69 -12.19 -34.16
CA LYS A 47 18.29 -10.85 -33.69
C LYS A 47 19.51 -10.09 -33.16
N SER A 48 19.71 -8.87 -33.65
CA SER A 48 20.74 -7.95 -33.13
C SER A 48 20.37 -7.52 -31.70
N VAL A 49 21.16 -7.94 -30.72
CA VAL A 49 21.03 -7.52 -29.33
C VAL A 49 22.22 -6.64 -28.99
N GLN A 50 21.97 -5.42 -28.52
CA GLN A 50 23.03 -4.54 -28.03
C GLN A 50 23.46 -5.06 -26.65
N VAL A 51 24.64 -5.68 -26.56
CA VAL A 51 25.19 -6.28 -25.33
C VAL A 51 26.23 -5.37 -24.67
N GLY A 52 26.62 -4.28 -25.35
CA GLY A 52 27.47 -3.23 -24.78
C GLY A 52 26.86 -2.60 -23.52
N VAL A 53 27.65 -1.79 -22.82
CA VAL A 53 27.23 -1.14 -21.55
C VAL A 53 25.92 -0.37 -21.72
N ALA A 54 25.70 0.26 -22.88
CA ALA A 54 24.45 0.98 -23.18
C ALA A 54 23.22 0.06 -23.23
N GLY A 55 23.35 -1.14 -23.83
CA GLY A 55 22.26 -2.10 -23.91
C GLY A 55 21.94 -2.76 -22.55
N GLN A 56 22.96 -2.96 -21.71
CA GLN A 56 22.74 -3.43 -20.33
C GLN A 56 22.04 -2.38 -19.47
N LEU A 57 22.36 -1.10 -19.65
CA LEU A 57 21.71 0.01 -18.96
C LEU A 57 20.24 0.16 -19.40
N ASP A 58 19.96 0.06 -20.70
CA ASP A 58 18.59 0.10 -21.24
C ASP A 58 17.76 -1.10 -20.74
N GLN A 59 18.34 -2.30 -20.68
CA GLN A 59 17.68 -3.47 -20.11
C GLN A 59 17.41 -3.32 -18.60
N LEU A 60 18.31 -2.68 -17.86
CA LEU A 60 18.09 -2.40 -16.44
C LEU A 60 17.01 -1.33 -16.24
N LEU A 61 17.06 -0.25 -17.02
CA LEU A 61 16.07 0.83 -16.99
C LEU A 61 14.68 0.28 -17.33
N SER A 62 14.54 -0.46 -18.43
CA SER A 62 13.28 -1.11 -18.80
C SER A 62 12.78 -2.10 -17.74
N ARG A 63 13.65 -2.87 -17.08
CA ARG A 63 13.25 -3.74 -15.96
C ARG A 63 12.79 -2.96 -14.72
N LEU A 64 13.26 -1.73 -14.51
CA LEU A 64 12.84 -0.88 -13.40
C LEU A 64 11.58 -0.08 -13.73
N THR A 65 11.45 0.39 -14.98
CA THR A 65 10.40 1.32 -15.43
C THR A 65 9.29 0.67 -16.24
N SER A 66 9.39 -0.63 -16.56
CA SER A 66 8.34 -1.36 -17.28
C SER A 66 7.01 -1.21 -16.55
N SER A 67 6.00 -0.77 -17.29
CA SER A 67 4.65 -0.55 -16.78
C SER A 67 3.90 -1.85 -16.46
N VAL A 68 4.48 -3.02 -16.75
CA VAL A 68 3.84 -4.32 -16.51
C VAL A 68 4.61 -5.12 -15.46
N ASP A 69 5.93 -5.28 -15.65
CA ASP A 69 6.79 -6.12 -14.79
C ASP A 69 7.86 -5.31 -14.04
N GLY A 70 7.81 -3.97 -14.14
CA GLY A 70 8.72 -3.10 -13.43
C GLY A 70 8.57 -3.27 -11.93
N THR A 71 9.68 -3.41 -11.22
CA THR A 71 9.67 -3.58 -9.76
C THR A 71 8.97 -2.43 -9.03
N LEU A 72 9.02 -1.22 -9.59
CA LEU A 72 8.27 -0.05 -9.09
C LEU A 72 6.77 -0.19 -9.31
N THR A 73 6.36 -0.67 -10.48
CA THR A 73 4.94 -0.87 -10.83
C THR A 73 4.30 -1.95 -9.97
N LEU A 74 5.02 -3.07 -9.76
CA LEU A 74 4.58 -4.13 -8.86
C LEU A 74 4.41 -3.62 -7.43
N ARG A 75 5.38 -2.82 -6.94
CA ARG A 75 5.29 -2.23 -5.61
C ARG A 75 4.11 -1.27 -5.46
N ASN A 76 3.84 -0.43 -6.47
CA ASN A 76 2.66 0.43 -6.48
C ASN A 76 1.36 -0.38 -6.47
N LYS A 77 1.29 -1.47 -7.26
CA LYS A 77 0.12 -2.35 -7.26
C LYS A 77 -0.11 -2.99 -5.88
N THR A 78 0.94 -3.52 -5.26
CA THR A 78 0.84 -4.09 -3.90
C THR A 78 0.38 -3.06 -2.87
N LEU A 79 0.91 -1.84 -2.93
CA LEU A 79 0.46 -0.76 -2.04
C LEU A 79 -1.01 -0.40 -2.28
N GLN A 80 -1.45 -0.36 -3.54
CA GLN A 80 -2.85 -0.11 -3.88
C GLN A 80 -3.76 -1.24 -3.37
N ASP A 81 -3.36 -2.50 -3.56
CA ASP A 81 -4.10 -3.65 -3.05
C ASP A 81 -4.22 -3.62 -1.51
N GLU A 82 -3.17 -3.15 -0.82
CA GLU A 82 -3.18 -2.97 0.63
C GLU A 82 -4.12 -1.84 1.07
N ILE A 83 -4.11 -0.71 0.36
CA ILE A 83 -5.05 0.41 0.57
C ILE A 83 -6.50 -0.08 0.40
N ASP A 84 -6.79 -0.81 -0.66
CA ASP A 84 -8.14 -1.31 -0.94
C ASP A 84 -8.63 -2.28 0.15
N GLN A 85 -7.73 -3.10 0.71
CA GLN A 85 -8.05 -3.96 1.86
C GLN A 85 -8.36 -3.15 3.12
N TYR A 86 -7.61 -2.08 3.39
CA TYR A 86 -7.89 -1.20 4.54
C TYR A 86 -9.22 -0.48 4.39
N ILE A 87 -9.57 -0.01 3.19
CA ILE A 87 -10.87 0.63 2.92
C ILE A 87 -12.01 -0.35 3.21
N LYS A 88 -11.94 -1.59 2.69
CA LYS A 88 -12.97 -2.62 2.97
C LYS A 88 -13.11 -2.90 4.45
N ARG A 89 -12.00 -3.02 5.19
CA ARG A 89 -12.02 -3.23 6.64
C ARG A 89 -12.64 -2.04 7.37
N GLN A 90 -12.41 -0.82 6.90
CA GLN A 90 -13.03 0.38 7.46
C GLN A 90 -14.55 0.35 7.28
N GLU A 91 -15.03 0.00 6.09
CA GLU A 91 -16.46 -0.13 5.80
C GLU A 91 -17.13 -1.18 6.69
N GLU A 92 -16.54 -2.37 6.82
CA GLU A 92 -17.05 -3.43 7.71
C GLU A 92 -17.09 -3.00 9.18
N LEU A 93 -16.09 -2.23 9.64
CA LEU A 93 -16.07 -1.72 11.01
C LEU A 93 -17.13 -0.64 11.21
N GLN A 94 -17.35 0.23 10.23
CA GLN A 94 -18.38 1.25 10.28
C GLN A 94 -19.77 0.60 10.39
N GLU A 95 -20.07 -0.39 9.55
CA GLU A 95 -21.34 -1.13 9.62
C GLU A 95 -21.57 -1.77 11.00
N ARG A 96 -20.52 -2.33 11.61
CA ARG A 96 -20.60 -2.89 12.97
C ARG A 96 -20.83 -1.83 14.04
N ILE A 97 -20.24 -0.64 13.89
CA ILE A 97 -20.46 0.49 14.80
C ILE A 97 -21.91 0.95 14.69
N ASP A 98 -22.40 1.17 13.48
CA ASP A 98 -23.77 1.62 13.21
C ASP A 98 -24.80 0.61 13.76
N ALA A 99 -24.56 -0.69 13.57
CA ALA A 99 -25.40 -1.74 14.12
C ALA A 99 -25.40 -1.73 15.66
N LYS A 100 -24.25 -1.50 16.30
CA LYS A 100 -24.15 -1.39 17.77
C LYS A 100 -24.85 -0.15 18.28
N GLU A 101 -24.71 0.98 17.59
CA GLU A 101 -25.37 2.23 17.92
C GLU A 101 -26.90 2.07 17.86
N ALA A 102 -27.42 1.49 16.79
CA ALA A 102 -28.85 1.18 16.65
C ALA A 102 -29.35 0.26 17.79
N GLN A 103 -28.58 -0.77 18.15
CA GLN A 103 -28.93 -1.64 19.28
C GLN A 103 -28.94 -0.91 20.63
N LEU A 104 -27.98 -0.01 20.85
CA LEU A 104 -27.91 0.79 22.08
C LEU A 104 -29.09 1.76 22.18
N TYR A 105 -29.46 2.43 21.08
CA TYR A 105 -30.66 3.27 21.05
C TYR A 105 -31.93 2.47 21.32
N ALA A 106 -32.10 1.30 20.69
CA ALA A 106 -33.25 0.43 20.94
C ALA A 106 -33.34 0.02 22.42
N LYS A 107 -32.21 -0.34 23.03
CA LYS A 107 -32.14 -0.67 24.47
C LYS A 107 -32.48 0.54 25.33
N PHE A 108 -31.97 1.71 24.99
CA PHE A 108 -32.24 2.95 25.71
C PHE A 108 -33.74 3.27 25.71
N TYR A 109 -34.40 3.24 24.55
CA TYR A 109 -35.85 3.46 24.45
C TYR A 109 -36.67 2.42 25.22
N ALA A 110 -36.26 1.15 25.17
CA ALA A 110 -36.92 0.10 25.94
C ALA A 110 -36.78 0.35 27.47
N MET A 111 -35.60 0.78 27.93
CA MET A 111 -35.37 1.15 29.32
C MET A 111 -36.17 2.39 29.73
N GLU A 112 -36.26 3.42 28.90
CA GLU A 112 -37.09 4.60 29.17
C GLU A 112 -38.57 4.23 29.28
N THR A 113 -39.07 3.39 28.37
CA THR A 113 -40.46 2.90 28.41
C THR A 113 -40.73 2.07 29.66
N ALA A 114 -39.80 1.18 30.01
CA ALA A 114 -39.89 0.39 31.24
C ALA A 114 -39.88 1.29 32.49
N LEU A 115 -39.02 2.30 32.53
CA LEU A 115 -38.95 3.26 33.64
C LEU A 115 -40.26 4.05 33.78
N ALA A 116 -40.81 4.55 32.66
CA ALA A 116 -42.08 5.26 32.65
C ALA A 116 -43.23 4.36 33.14
N SER A 117 -43.23 3.09 32.71
CA SER A 117 -44.20 2.10 33.20
C SER A 117 -44.05 1.87 34.71
N LEU A 118 -42.82 1.68 35.22
CA LEU A 118 -42.57 1.48 36.64
C LEU A 118 -42.98 2.71 37.48
N GLN A 119 -42.74 3.92 37.00
CA GLN A 119 -43.21 5.15 37.65
C GLN A 119 -44.74 5.19 37.71
N SER A 120 -45.43 4.86 36.62
CA SER A 120 -46.90 4.80 36.60
C SER A 120 -47.46 3.76 37.57
N GLN A 121 -46.81 2.59 37.67
CA GLN A 121 -47.17 1.54 38.62
C GLN A 121 -46.95 1.99 40.07
N GLN A 122 -45.83 2.66 40.36
CA GLN A 122 -45.55 3.21 41.69
C GLN A 122 -46.60 4.27 42.11
N SER A 123 -46.99 5.15 41.20
CA SER A 123 -48.06 6.12 41.44
C SER A 123 -49.39 5.43 41.75
N ALA A 124 -49.78 4.43 40.95
CA ALA A 124 -51.02 3.67 41.17
C ALA A 124 -51.04 2.93 42.52
N LEU A 125 -49.92 2.30 42.91
CA LEU A 125 -49.77 1.65 44.22
C LEU A 125 -49.88 2.64 45.37
N THR A 126 -49.30 3.83 45.22
CA THR A 126 -49.38 4.90 46.23
C THR A 126 -50.82 5.39 46.39
N SER A 127 -51.54 5.60 45.29
CA SER A 127 -52.97 5.97 45.32
C SER A 127 -53.84 4.88 45.94
N LEU A 128 -53.58 3.60 45.63
CA LEU A 128 -54.29 2.48 46.23
C LEU A 128 -54.03 2.39 47.73
N SER A 129 -52.77 2.55 48.17
CA SER A 129 -52.42 2.56 49.59
C SER A 129 -53.16 3.68 50.34
N ALA A 130 -53.25 4.88 49.76
CA ALA A 130 -53.97 5.99 50.37
C ALA A 130 -55.48 5.70 50.49
N LEU A 131 -56.08 5.10 49.46
CA LEU A 131 -57.49 4.71 49.48
C LEU A 131 -57.76 3.64 50.56
N VAL A 132 -56.92 2.60 50.65
CA VAL A 132 -57.05 1.56 51.67
C VAL A 132 -56.92 2.15 53.07
N SER A 133 -55.92 3.00 53.32
CA SER A 133 -55.77 3.69 54.61
C SER A 133 -56.99 4.53 54.98
N SER A 134 -57.62 5.20 54.02
CA SER A 134 -58.84 6.00 54.25
C SER A 134 -60.11 5.16 54.46
N ALA A 135 -60.15 3.92 53.96
CA ALA A 135 -61.28 3.01 54.14
C ALA A 135 -61.21 2.21 55.46
N THR A 136 -60.01 2.11 56.05
CA THR A 136 -59.76 1.40 57.32
C THR A 136 -59.67 2.33 58.55
N ALA A 137 -59.75 3.65 58.37
CA ALA A 137 -59.80 4.66 59.42
C ALA A 137 -61.25 5.14 59.63
#